data_AF-A0A7C3E8B0-F1
#
_entry.id   AF-A0A7C3E8B0-F1
#
_cell.length_a   1.000
_cell.length_b   1.000
_cell.length_c   1.000
_cell.angle_alpha   90.00
_cell.angle_beta   90.00
_cell.angle_gamma   90.00
#
_symmetry.space_group_name_H-M   'P 1'
#
loop_
_entity.id
_entity.type
_entity.pdbx_description
1 polymer ?
#
loop_
_entity_poly.entity_id
_entity_poly.type
_entity_poly.pdbx_seq_one_letter_code
_entity_poly.pdbx_strand_id
1 'polypeptide(L)'
;MKTWYRIGALLAVSAMAVTAVFGQTNNNKKELSVEESYLQESIEQMVIREQARADSRDMKLVALEYIGEAIKGGRANPEIQKTLEYLALEGTVSQAREGGVGRIINNYPDVRAKAAQYLGELGTKEAKDVLVKMVLSDPEPMVLTEAIKSLGKIGTNENDEVSTTISWIVTRFDILNPDNILALSALEAYEKIAEKNGGIKDPAAVRTIIRIAEGNYIRPVQARARETLNTLRKYTAQQNNKSGGQSSGQK
;
A
#
# COMPACT_ATOMS: atom_id res chain seq x y z
N MET A 1 -99.97 -26.99 -0.08
CA MET A 1 -99.75 -27.70 -1.36
C MET A 1 -98.26 -28.05 -1.41
N LYS A 2 -97.89 -29.35 -1.30
CA LYS A 2 -97.27 -30.19 -2.38
C LYS A 2 -96.08 -29.48 -3.05
N THR A 3 -94.81 -29.94 -3.01
CA THR A 3 -94.22 -31.28 -3.35
C THR A 3 -92.75 -31.33 -2.83
N TRP A 4 -92.24 -32.37 -2.15
CA TRP A 4 -91.49 -33.56 -2.66
C TRP A 4 -90.43 -33.22 -3.75
N TYR A 5 -89.13 -33.53 -3.70
CA TYR A 5 -88.44 -34.85 -3.61
C TYR A 5 -86.89 -34.67 -3.40
N ARG A 6 -86.21 -35.74 -2.98
CA ARG A 6 -84.75 -35.90 -2.72
C ARG A 6 -83.95 -36.16 -4.03
N ILE A 7 -82.60 -36.29 -3.88
CA ILE A 7 -81.52 -36.79 -4.78
C ILE A 7 -80.53 -35.65 -5.09
N GLY A 8 -79.21 -35.71 -4.91
CA GLY A 8 -78.23 -36.74 -4.54
C GLY A 8 -76.80 -36.14 -4.70
N ALA A 9 -75.77 -36.95 -4.45
CA ALA A 9 -74.31 -36.72 -4.66
C ALA A 9 -73.59 -35.87 -3.58
N LEU A 10 -72.74 -36.45 -2.71
CA LEU A 10 -71.44 -37.15 -2.85
C LEU A 10 -70.25 -36.22 -2.49
N LEU A 11 -69.72 -36.51 -1.30
CA LEU A 11 -68.33 -36.44 -0.83
C LEU A 11 -67.26 -35.92 -1.80
N ALA A 12 -66.54 -34.87 -1.40
CA ALA A 12 -65.10 -34.94 -1.07
C ALA A 12 -64.57 -33.53 -0.70
N VAL A 13 -64.56 -33.20 0.59
CA VAL A 13 -63.73 -32.09 1.10
C VAL A 13 -62.33 -32.64 1.27
N SER A 14 -61.44 -32.35 0.32
CA SER A 14 -60.00 -32.61 0.49
C SER A 14 -59.39 -31.47 1.30
N ALA A 15 -58.75 -31.84 2.40
CA ALA A 15 -58.02 -30.93 3.28
C ALA A 15 -56.72 -30.48 2.62
N MET A 16 -56.58 -29.17 2.35
CA MET A 16 -55.28 -28.56 2.13
C MET A 16 -54.69 -28.15 3.48
N ALA A 17 -53.83 -29.00 4.04
CA ALA A 17 -52.92 -28.61 5.09
C ALA A 17 -51.72 -27.89 4.44
N VAL A 18 -51.67 -26.56 4.57
CA VAL A 18 -50.48 -25.78 4.24
C VAL A 18 -49.51 -25.90 5.40
N THR A 19 -48.53 -26.79 5.29
CA THR A 19 -47.35 -26.76 6.16
C THR A 19 -46.34 -25.77 5.59
N ALA A 20 -46.33 -24.56 6.14
CA ALA A 20 -45.26 -23.60 5.92
C ALA A 20 -43.98 -24.15 6.55
N VAL A 21 -43.07 -24.66 5.71
CA VAL A 21 -41.68 -24.90 6.10
C VAL A 21 -40.98 -23.56 6.05
N PHE A 22 -40.82 -22.92 7.21
CA PHE A 22 -39.92 -21.79 7.36
C PHE A 22 -38.48 -22.31 7.24
N GLY A 23 -37.93 -22.15 6.04
CA GLY A 23 -36.52 -22.35 5.74
C GLY A 23 -35.68 -21.27 6.40
N GLN A 24 -34.98 -21.72 7.42
CA GLN A 24 -33.78 -21.20 8.08
C GLN A 24 -32.92 -20.23 7.23
N THR A 25 -32.58 -19.10 7.85
CA THR A 25 -31.55 -18.13 7.46
C THR A 25 -30.30 -18.79 6.87
N ASN A 26 -30.08 -18.61 5.57
CA ASN A 26 -28.78 -18.79 4.94
C ASN A 26 -28.29 -17.42 4.44
N ASN A 27 -27.17 -16.97 5.01
CA ASN A 27 -26.32 -15.94 4.44
C ASN A 27 -25.78 -16.45 3.09
N ASN A 28 -26.60 -16.31 2.03
CA ASN A 28 -26.18 -16.59 0.67
C ASN A 28 -25.19 -15.49 0.25
N LYS A 29 -23.89 -15.77 0.34
CA LYS A 29 -22.94 -15.25 -0.65
C LYS A 29 -23.43 -15.77 -2.00
N LYS A 30 -24.15 -14.94 -2.74
CA LYS A 30 -24.62 -15.25 -4.08
C LYS A 30 -23.36 -15.44 -4.94
N GLU A 31 -23.06 -16.69 -5.30
CA GLU A 31 -21.98 -16.99 -6.23
C GLU A 31 -22.36 -16.38 -7.58
N LEU A 32 -21.59 -15.38 -8.01
CA LEU A 32 -21.78 -14.68 -9.28
C LEU A 32 -21.49 -15.65 -10.44
N SER A 33 -22.21 -15.49 -11.54
CA SER A 33 -21.80 -16.13 -12.79
C SER A 33 -20.42 -15.62 -13.20
N VAL A 34 -19.64 -16.45 -13.90
CA VAL A 34 -18.31 -16.09 -14.40
C VAL A 34 -18.34 -14.80 -15.23
N GLU A 35 -19.36 -14.63 -16.08
CA GLU A 35 -19.57 -13.43 -16.88
C GLU A 35 -19.90 -12.19 -16.03
N GLU A 36 -20.73 -12.35 -15.00
CA GLU A 36 -21.09 -11.25 -14.09
C GLU A 36 -19.88 -10.79 -13.29
N SER A 37 -19.02 -11.72 -12.86
CA SER A 37 -17.76 -11.39 -12.19
C SER A 37 -16.82 -10.59 -13.08
N TYR A 38 -16.65 -10.99 -14.35
CA TYR A 38 -15.80 -10.26 -15.30
C TYR A 38 -16.35 -8.87 -15.62
N LEU A 39 -17.66 -8.75 -15.82
CA LEU A 39 -18.30 -7.46 -16.08
C LEU A 39 -18.16 -6.53 -14.87
N GLN A 40 -18.41 -7.03 -13.66
CA GLN A 40 -18.25 -6.25 -12.44
C GLN A 40 -16.81 -5.76 -12.26
N GLU A 41 -15.81 -6.62 -12.49
CA GLU A 41 -14.41 -6.24 -12.43
C GLU A 41 -14.05 -5.16 -13.46
N SER A 42 -14.60 -5.26 -14.68
CA SER A 42 -14.38 -4.26 -15.74
C SER A 42 -14.99 -2.89 -15.40
N ILE A 43 -16.16 -2.88 -14.75
CA ILE A 43 -16.85 -1.65 -14.34
C ILE A 43 -16.12 -1.02 -13.16
N GLU A 44 -15.72 -1.80 -12.15
CA GLU A 44 -14.96 -1.31 -11.00
C GLU A 44 -13.67 -0.63 -11.44
N GLN A 45 -12.91 -1.24 -12.36
CA GLN A 45 -11.71 -0.63 -12.93
C GLN A 45 -12.00 0.69 -13.65
N MET A 46 -13.09 0.75 -14.42
CA MET A 46 -13.52 1.98 -15.08
C MET A 46 -13.85 3.06 -14.06
N VAL A 47 -14.64 2.75 -13.03
CA VAL A 47 -15.02 3.68 -11.96
C VAL A 47 -13.78 4.21 -11.24
N ILE A 48 -12.86 3.34 -10.83
CA ILE A 48 -11.59 3.71 -10.17
C ILE A 48 -10.83 4.71 -11.04
N ARG A 49 -10.68 4.42 -12.33
CA ARG A 49 -9.90 5.25 -13.25
C ARG A 49 -10.55 6.62 -13.49
N GLU A 50 -11.85 6.66 -13.70
CA GLU A 50 -12.57 7.93 -13.93
C GLU A 50 -12.56 8.79 -12.66
N GLN A 51 -12.72 8.19 -11.47
CA GLN A 51 -12.63 8.90 -10.20
C GLN A 51 -11.22 9.41 -9.90
N ALA A 52 -10.18 8.62 -10.18
CA ALA A 52 -8.79 9.02 -9.99
C ALA A 52 -8.42 10.24 -10.86
N ARG A 53 -8.94 10.30 -12.09
CA ARG A 53 -8.68 11.39 -13.04
C ARG A 53 -9.57 12.61 -12.85
N ALA A 54 -10.57 12.54 -11.97
CA ALA A 54 -11.39 13.69 -11.65
C ALA A 54 -10.55 14.80 -10.99
N ASP A 55 -10.93 16.06 -11.21
CA ASP A 55 -10.29 17.21 -10.58
C ASP A 55 -10.55 17.26 -9.06
N SER A 56 -11.61 16.61 -8.59
CA SER A 56 -11.99 16.63 -7.17
C SER A 56 -11.10 15.72 -6.33
N ARG A 57 -10.51 16.29 -5.27
CA ARG A 57 -9.80 15.55 -4.23
C ARG A 57 -10.64 14.42 -3.64
N ASP A 58 -11.92 14.64 -3.39
CA ASP A 58 -12.79 13.66 -2.75
C ASP A 58 -13.01 12.43 -3.64
N MET A 59 -13.14 12.64 -4.96
CA MET A 59 -13.26 11.53 -5.92
C MET A 59 -11.97 10.69 -5.96
N LYS A 60 -10.80 11.33 -5.85
CA LYS A 60 -9.52 10.61 -5.77
C LYS A 60 -9.41 9.77 -4.50
N LEU A 61 -9.92 10.28 -3.37
CA LEU A 61 -9.98 9.52 -2.13
C LEU A 61 -10.92 8.32 -2.23
N VAL A 62 -12.09 8.49 -2.86
CA VAL A 62 -13.00 7.37 -3.13
C VAL A 62 -12.34 6.32 -4.05
N ALA A 63 -11.62 6.75 -5.10
CA ALA A 63 -10.85 5.84 -5.94
C ALA A 63 -9.82 5.03 -5.11
N LEU A 64 -9.13 5.69 -4.18
CA LEU A 64 -8.18 5.06 -3.28
C LEU A 64 -8.85 4.10 -2.29
N GLU A 65 -10.08 4.36 -1.85
CA GLU A 65 -10.85 3.41 -1.03
C GLU A 65 -11.12 2.11 -1.79
N TYR A 66 -11.64 2.21 -3.02
CA TYR A 66 -11.86 1.04 -3.88
C TYR A 66 -10.56 0.29 -4.19
N ILE A 67 -9.46 1.00 -4.48
CA ILE A 67 -8.14 0.39 -4.67
C ILE A 67 -7.71 -0.36 -3.40
N GLY A 68 -7.90 0.24 -2.22
CA GLY A 68 -7.57 -0.40 -0.95
C GLY A 68 -8.36 -1.68 -0.71
N GLU A 69 -9.64 -1.71 -1.07
CA GLU A 69 -10.46 -2.93 -1.01
C GLU A 69 -9.98 -4.00 -2.00
N ALA A 70 -9.62 -3.60 -3.22
CA ALA A 70 -9.09 -4.51 -4.23
C ALA A 70 -7.75 -5.13 -3.80
N ILE A 71 -6.84 -4.33 -3.23
CA ILE A 71 -5.55 -4.82 -2.70
C ILE A 71 -5.77 -5.80 -1.55
N LYS A 72 -6.61 -5.44 -0.57
CA LYS A 72 -6.95 -6.33 0.56
C LYS A 72 -7.63 -7.62 0.11
N GLY A 73 -8.42 -7.56 -0.95
CA GLY A 73 -9.08 -8.71 -1.56
C GLY A 73 -8.18 -9.54 -2.48
N GLY A 74 -6.91 -9.18 -2.67
CA GLY A 74 -6.00 -9.88 -3.59
C GLY A 74 -6.36 -9.70 -5.07
N ARG A 75 -7.16 -8.69 -5.40
CA ARG A 75 -7.63 -8.36 -6.76
C ARG A 75 -6.80 -7.23 -7.40
N ALA A 76 -5.62 -6.96 -6.86
CA ALA A 76 -4.70 -5.98 -7.43
C ALA A 76 -4.28 -6.42 -8.84
N ASN A 77 -4.34 -5.49 -9.79
CA ASN A 77 -4.02 -5.74 -11.19
C ASN A 77 -3.17 -4.58 -11.77
N PRO A 78 -2.67 -4.69 -13.02
CA PRO A 78 -1.83 -3.65 -13.60
C PRO A 78 -2.50 -2.28 -13.73
N GLU A 79 -3.83 -2.21 -13.83
CA GLU A 79 -4.55 -0.93 -13.91
C GLU A 79 -4.61 -0.23 -12.56
N ILE A 80 -4.80 -0.98 -11.47
CA ILE A 80 -4.66 -0.46 -10.10
C ILE A 80 -3.27 0.11 -9.89
N GLN A 81 -2.23 -0.61 -10.33
CA GLN A 81 -0.87 -0.10 -10.22
C GLN A 81 -0.69 1.22 -10.99
N LYS A 82 -1.07 1.28 -12.27
CA LYS A 82 -1.01 2.52 -13.06
C LYS A 82 -1.79 3.67 -12.45
N THR A 83 -2.95 3.38 -11.85
CA THR A 83 -3.77 4.39 -11.19
C THR A 83 -3.07 4.93 -9.94
N LEU A 84 -2.46 4.05 -9.14
CA LEU A 84 -1.64 4.46 -8.00
C LEU A 84 -0.42 5.27 -8.43
N GLU A 85 0.27 4.88 -9.50
CA GLU A 85 1.40 5.64 -10.04
C GLU A 85 0.99 7.06 -10.47
N TYR A 86 -0.17 7.20 -11.12
CA TYR A 86 -0.74 8.49 -11.49
C TYR A 86 -1.04 9.34 -10.25
N LEU A 87 -1.77 8.79 -9.28
CA LEU A 87 -2.15 9.51 -8.06
C LEU A 87 -0.93 9.87 -7.20
N ALA A 88 0.08 9.01 -7.13
CA ALA A 88 1.31 9.20 -6.37
C ALA A 88 2.18 10.36 -6.88
N LEU A 89 2.07 10.70 -8.17
CA LEU A 89 2.89 11.72 -8.82
C LEU A 89 2.12 13.01 -9.13
N GLU A 90 0.88 13.10 -8.67
CA GLU A 90 -0.03 14.20 -8.98
C GLU A 90 0.30 15.49 -8.23
N GLY A 91 0.37 16.60 -8.96
CA GLY A 91 0.73 17.91 -8.42
C GLY A 91 2.23 18.07 -8.17
N THR A 92 3.05 17.03 -8.37
CA THR A 92 4.52 17.08 -8.30
C THR A 92 5.14 16.90 -9.68
N VAL A 93 5.10 15.69 -10.24
CA VAL A 93 5.57 15.39 -11.61
C VAL A 93 4.46 15.64 -12.62
N SER A 94 3.21 15.31 -12.27
CA SER A 94 2.03 15.56 -13.10
C SER A 94 1.29 16.81 -12.61
N GLN A 95 1.75 18.00 -13.05
CA GLN A 95 1.21 19.28 -12.60
C GLN A 95 0.12 19.79 -13.55
N ALA A 96 -1.09 19.99 -13.02
CA ALA A 96 -2.12 20.79 -13.66
C ALA A 96 -2.03 22.22 -13.13
N ARG A 97 -2.03 23.21 -14.04
CA ARG A 97 -1.91 24.63 -13.70
C ARG A 97 -3.15 25.40 -14.13
N GLU A 98 -3.62 26.29 -13.28
CA GLU A 98 -4.69 27.22 -13.62
C GLU A 98 -4.31 28.05 -14.86
N GLY A 99 -5.13 27.99 -15.92
CA GLY A 99 -4.82 28.66 -17.20
C GLY A 99 -3.52 28.20 -17.87
N GLY A 100 -2.99 27.02 -17.53
CA GLY A 100 -1.77 26.44 -18.10
C GLY A 100 -0.44 26.95 -17.52
N VAL A 101 -0.42 28.12 -16.89
CA VAL A 101 0.81 28.74 -16.34
C VAL A 101 0.69 29.18 -14.88
N GLY A 102 -0.52 29.15 -14.31
CA GLY A 102 -0.79 29.62 -12.96
C GLY A 102 -0.39 28.65 -11.85
N ARG A 103 -1.06 28.78 -10.70
CA ARG A 103 -0.88 27.91 -9.54
C ARG A 103 -1.20 26.46 -9.88
N ILE A 104 -0.53 25.54 -9.18
CA ILE A 104 -0.84 24.11 -9.27
C ILE A 104 -2.21 23.89 -8.62
N ILE A 105 -3.13 23.26 -9.35
CA ILE A 105 -4.52 23.06 -8.90
C ILE A 105 -4.81 21.63 -8.45
N ASN A 106 -3.95 20.68 -8.78
CA ASN A 106 -4.08 19.26 -8.43
C ASN A 106 -3.05 18.82 -7.38
N ASN A 107 -2.71 19.68 -6.42
CA ASN A 107 -1.76 19.35 -5.35
C ASN A 107 -2.49 18.79 -4.12
N TYR A 108 -2.53 17.46 -3.99
CA TYR A 108 -3.20 16.76 -2.87
C TYR A 108 -2.22 15.83 -2.13
N PRO A 109 -1.49 16.34 -1.12
CA PRO A 109 -0.48 15.56 -0.41
C PRO A 109 -1.03 14.30 0.27
N ASP A 110 -2.25 14.36 0.79
CA ASP A 110 -2.89 13.24 1.46
C ASP A 110 -3.26 12.11 0.48
N VAL A 111 -3.69 12.45 -0.74
CA VAL A 111 -3.91 11.50 -1.85
C VAL A 111 -2.59 10.83 -2.22
N ARG A 112 -1.51 11.60 -2.36
CA ARG A 112 -0.18 11.06 -2.68
C ARG A 112 0.35 10.15 -1.58
N ALA A 113 0.25 10.54 -0.31
CA ALA A 113 0.67 9.70 0.81
C ALA A 113 -0.11 8.38 0.82
N LYS A 114 -1.43 8.43 0.61
CA LYS A 114 -2.26 7.22 0.54
C LYS A 114 -1.90 6.32 -0.64
N ALA A 115 -1.61 6.91 -1.80
CA ALA A 115 -1.12 6.16 -2.96
C ALA A 115 0.24 5.51 -2.68
N ALA A 116 1.17 6.21 -2.02
CA ALA A 116 2.46 5.66 -1.59
C ALA A 116 2.30 4.46 -0.65
N GLN A 117 1.36 4.53 0.29
CA GLN A 117 1.03 3.40 1.18
C GLN A 117 0.64 2.17 0.35
N TYR A 118 -0.28 2.33 -0.60
CA TYR A 118 -0.77 1.22 -1.42
C TYR A 118 0.29 0.68 -2.40
N LEU A 119 1.16 1.53 -2.96
CA LEU A 119 2.32 1.08 -3.73
C LEU A 119 3.23 0.18 -2.87
N GLY A 120 3.44 0.52 -1.60
CA GLY A 120 4.16 -0.33 -0.66
C GLY A 120 3.45 -1.65 -0.34
N GLU A 121 2.12 -1.68 -0.40
CA GLU A 121 1.33 -2.91 -0.28
C GLU A 121 1.42 -3.81 -1.51
N LEU A 122 1.51 -3.24 -2.72
CA LEU A 122 1.68 -4.00 -3.96
C LEU A 122 3.02 -4.73 -4.02
N GLY A 123 4.10 -4.12 -3.53
CA GLY A 123 5.40 -4.79 -3.45
C GLY A 123 6.11 -5.01 -4.78
N THR A 124 5.61 -4.44 -5.88
CA THR A 124 6.16 -4.64 -7.23
C THR A 124 7.42 -3.81 -7.47
N LYS A 125 8.19 -4.16 -8.52
CA LYS A 125 9.39 -3.41 -8.90
C LYS A 125 9.03 -2.00 -9.36
N GLU A 126 7.96 -1.89 -10.12
CA GLU A 126 7.43 -0.62 -10.61
C GLU A 126 6.94 0.26 -9.46
N ALA A 127 6.28 -0.32 -8.45
CA ALA A 127 5.90 0.40 -7.24
C ALA A 127 7.12 0.96 -6.50
N LYS A 128 8.20 0.16 -6.38
CA LYS A 128 9.49 0.63 -5.83
C LYS A 128 10.05 1.80 -6.63
N ASP A 129 10.07 1.71 -7.96
CA ASP A 129 10.59 2.77 -8.83
C ASP A 129 9.80 4.09 -8.69
N VAL A 130 8.46 4.00 -8.55
CA VAL A 130 7.62 5.18 -8.30
C VAL A 130 7.87 5.78 -6.92
N LEU A 131 7.99 4.96 -5.89
CA LEU A 131 8.30 5.44 -4.54
C LEU A 131 9.67 6.13 -4.47
N VAL A 132 10.68 5.62 -5.18
CA VAL A 132 11.98 6.30 -5.33
C VAL A 132 11.80 7.67 -5.97
N LYS A 133 11.02 7.78 -7.05
CA LYS A 133 10.71 9.08 -7.68
C LYS A 133 10.00 10.03 -6.72
N MET A 134 9.07 9.55 -5.90
CA MET A 134 8.40 10.36 -4.89
C MET A 134 9.40 10.92 -3.88
N VAL A 135 10.31 10.09 -3.35
CA VAL A 135 11.33 10.56 -2.39
C VAL A 135 12.22 11.65 -2.99
N LEU A 136 12.49 11.60 -4.29
CA LEU A 136 13.34 12.57 -4.98
C LEU A 136 12.63 13.88 -5.36
N SER A 137 11.30 13.86 -5.50
CA SER A 137 10.54 14.96 -6.11
C SER A 137 9.46 15.58 -5.24
N ASP A 138 8.96 14.88 -4.21
CA ASP A 138 7.87 15.38 -3.38
C ASP A 138 8.36 16.43 -2.38
N PRO A 139 7.70 17.60 -2.29
CA PRO A 139 8.07 18.62 -1.31
C PRO A 139 7.47 18.35 0.07
N GLU A 140 6.49 17.45 0.22
CA GLU A 140 5.70 17.32 1.43
C GLU A 140 6.28 16.28 2.40
N PRO A 141 6.68 16.67 3.63
CA PRO A 141 7.30 15.75 4.59
C PRO A 141 6.44 14.51 4.92
N MET A 142 5.12 14.66 4.98
CA MET A 142 4.21 13.53 5.22
C MET A 142 4.25 12.50 4.09
N VAL A 143 4.39 12.95 2.84
CA VAL A 143 4.44 12.08 1.67
C VAL A 143 5.79 11.37 1.61
N LEU A 144 6.88 12.10 1.86
CA LEU A 144 8.23 11.54 1.94
C LEU A 144 8.33 10.46 3.02
N THR A 145 7.76 10.71 4.19
CA THR A 145 7.69 9.75 5.31
C THR A 145 7.00 8.47 4.89
N GLU A 146 5.82 8.57 4.25
CA GLU A 146 5.07 7.40 3.82
C GLU A 146 5.79 6.64 2.69
N ALA A 147 6.39 7.36 1.74
CA ALA A 147 7.16 6.76 0.66
C ALA A 147 8.36 5.96 1.18
N ILE A 148 9.10 6.48 2.17
CA ILE A 148 10.22 5.77 2.81
C ILE A 148 9.75 4.53 3.56
N LYS A 149 8.63 4.62 4.30
CA LYS A 149 8.04 3.45 4.99
C LYS A 149 7.65 2.37 3.99
N SER A 150 7.02 2.75 2.89
CA SER A 150 6.66 1.85 1.80
C SER A 150 7.88 1.23 1.13
N LEU A 151 8.93 1.98 0.84
CA LEU A 151 10.20 1.44 0.33
C LEU A 151 10.81 0.42 1.29
N GLY A 152 10.81 0.71 2.59
CA GLY A 152 11.23 -0.23 3.62
C GLY A 152 10.40 -1.52 3.62
N LYS A 153 9.08 -1.41 3.46
CA LYS A 153 8.16 -2.56 3.36
C LYS A 153 8.43 -3.41 2.11
N ILE A 154 8.70 -2.78 0.96
CA ILE A 154 9.11 -3.52 -0.24
C ILE A 154 10.47 -4.17 -0.01
N GLY A 155 11.41 -3.46 0.60
CA GLY A 155 12.71 -3.97 1.03
C GLY A 155 13.70 -4.33 -0.08
N THR A 156 13.31 -4.27 -1.35
CA THR A 156 14.22 -4.50 -2.48
C THR A 156 15.21 -3.34 -2.60
N ASN A 157 16.51 -3.63 -2.61
CA ASN A 157 17.57 -2.61 -2.65
C ASN A 157 18.68 -3.00 -3.64
N GLU A 158 18.30 -3.16 -4.91
CA GLU A 158 19.25 -3.44 -5.99
C GLU A 158 20.24 -2.28 -6.15
N ASN A 159 21.55 -2.59 -6.19
CA ASN A 159 22.62 -1.59 -6.34
C ASN A 159 22.60 -0.45 -5.30
N ASP A 160 22.08 -0.71 -4.10
CA ASP A 160 21.95 0.27 -3.02
C ASP A 160 21.09 1.51 -3.38
N GLU A 161 20.26 1.43 -4.43
CA GLU A 161 19.45 2.54 -4.94
C GLU A 161 18.52 3.12 -3.87
N VAL A 162 17.77 2.25 -3.19
CA VAL A 162 16.77 2.65 -2.21
C VAL A 162 17.43 3.23 -0.97
N SER A 163 18.46 2.55 -0.45
CA SER A 163 19.18 3.02 0.73
C SER A 163 19.93 4.33 0.49
N THR A 164 20.49 4.52 -0.70
CA THR A 164 21.13 5.78 -1.12
C THR A 164 20.10 6.90 -1.22
N THR A 165 18.94 6.62 -1.81
CA THR A 165 17.85 7.59 -1.95
C THR A 165 17.31 8.05 -0.60
N ILE A 166 17.08 7.11 0.33
CA ILE A 166 16.67 7.41 1.71
C ILE A 166 17.75 8.25 2.42
N SER A 167 19.03 7.89 2.25
CA SER A 167 20.15 8.63 2.84
C SER A 167 20.22 10.08 2.35
N TRP A 168 20.01 10.28 1.04
CA TRP A 168 20.03 11.60 0.43
C TRP A 168 18.92 12.49 0.98
N ILE A 169 17.67 12.02 1.07
CA ILE A 169 16.55 12.87 1.51
C ILE A 169 16.67 13.24 2.98
N VAL A 170 17.11 12.31 3.84
CA VAL A 170 17.34 12.58 5.26
C VAL A 170 18.41 13.66 5.42
N THR A 171 19.52 13.54 4.68
CA THR A 171 20.65 14.46 4.81
C THR A 171 20.44 15.81 4.13
N ARG A 172 19.50 15.92 3.17
CA ARG A 172 19.21 17.15 2.43
C ARG A 172 18.86 18.33 3.35
N PHE A 173 18.16 18.08 4.45
CA PHE A 173 17.67 19.12 5.36
C PHE A 173 18.19 19.01 6.80
N ASP A 174 18.88 17.91 7.13
CA ASP A 174 19.39 17.59 8.49
C ASP A 174 20.21 18.71 9.14
N ILE A 175 21.03 19.43 8.35
CA ILE A 175 21.91 20.49 8.89
C ILE A 175 21.12 21.68 9.44
N LEU A 176 20.00 22.03 8.81
CA LEU A 176 19.25 23.25 9.15
C LEU A 176 17.96 22.95 9.91
N ASN A 177 17.28 21.87 9.58
CA ASN A 177 16.01 21.47 10.18
C ASN A 177 15.85 19.93 10.16
N PRO A 178 16.40 19.23 11.15
CA PRO A 178 16.29 17.78 11.25
C PRO A 178 14.84 17.36 11.52
N ASP A 179 14.26 16.57 10.61
CA ASP A 179 12.94 15.97 10.79
C ASP A 179 13.07 14.61 11.51
N ASN A 180 12.59 14.58 12.76
CA ASN A 180 12.62 13.40 13.61
C ASN A 180 11.74 12.25 13.08
N ILE A 181 10.60 12.56 12.45
CA ILE A 181 9.68 11.56 11.91
C ILE A 181 10.29 10.93 10.65
N LEU A 182 10.86 11.76 9.78
CA LEU A 182 11.54 11.31 8.58
C LEU A 182 12.75 10.42 8.94
N ALA A 183 13.56 10.85 9.91
CA ALA A 183 14.70 10.09 10.38
C ALA A 183 14.30 8.74 10.98
N LEU A 184 13.28 8.69 11.86
CA LEU A 184 12.76 7.43 12.39
C LEU A 184 12.30 6.49 11.28
N SER A 185 11.58 7.02 10.30
CA SER A 185 11.07 6.23 9.17
C SER A 185 12.21 5.68 8.31
N ALA A 186 13.28 6.44 8.14
CA ALA A 186 14.50 5.98 7.46
C ALA A 186 15.20 4.86 8.23
N LEU A 187 15.34 4.99 9.55
CA LEU A 187 15.92 3.94 10.41
C LEU A 187 15.14 2.63 10.30
N GLU A 188 13.81 2.69 10.40
CA GLU A 188 12.93 1.53 10.23
C GLU A 188 13.05 0.92 8.82
N ALA A 189 13.13 1.76 7.79
CA ALA A 189 13.31 1.29 6.41
C ALA A 189 14.65 0.57 6.23
N TYR A 190 15.75 1.09 6.78
CA TYR A 190 17.06 0.43 6.71
C TYR A 190 17.05 -0.95 7.38
N GLU A 191 16.35 -1.10 8.51
CA GLU A 191 16.23 -2.41 9.17
C GLU A 191 15.46 -3.41 8.33
N LYS A 192 14.32 -3.02 7.76
CA LYS A 192 13.53 -3.90 6.89
C LYS A 192 14.27 -4.28 5.61
N ILE A 193 14.98 -3.32 5.01
CA ILE A 193 15.87 -3.58 3.87
C ILE A 193 16.97 -4.56 4.29
N ALA A 194 17.62 -4.35 5.44
CA ALA A 194 18.65 -5.27 5.91
C ALA A 194 18.10 -6.67 6.20
N GLU A 195 16.91 -6.78 6.79
CA GLU A 195 16.24 -8.05 7.04
C GLU A 195 16.01 -8.83 5.74
N LYS A 196 15.46 -8.17 4.71
CA LYS A 196 15.15 -8.81 3.42
C LYS A 196 16.40 -9.19 2.60
N ASN A 197 17.48 -8.41 2.72
CA ASN A 197 18.69 -8.61 1.91
C ASN A 197 19.85 -9.28 2.68
N GLY A 198 19.61 -9.68 3.93
CA GLY A 198 20.64 -10.29 4.80
C GLY A 198 21.73 -9.31 5.26
N GLY A 199 21.43 -8.02 5.28
CA GLY A 199 22.30 -6.91 5.66
C GLY A 199 22.17 -5.72 4.71
N ILE A 200 22.82 -4.61 5.06
CA ILE A 200 22.96 -3.43 4.20
C ILE A 200 24.45 -3.12 4.05
N LYS A 201 24.92 -3.00 2.80
CA LYS A 201 26.34 -2.74 2.49
C LYS A 201 26.60 -1.29 2.11
N ASP A 202 25.54 -0.54 1.84
CA ASP A 202 25.58 0.86 1.47
C ASP A 202 26.25 1.74 2.54
N PRO A 203 27.42 2.34 2.23
CA PRO A 203 28.09 3.28 3.13
C PRO A 203 27.26 4.55 3.41
N ALA A 204 26.37 4.96 2.50
CA ALA A 204 25.51 6.12 2.69
C ALA A 204 24.51 5.88 3.84
N ALA A 205 23.91 4.69 3.92
CA ALA A 205 23.04 4.31 5.02
C ALA A 205 23.78 4.37 6.37
N VAL A 206 24.97 3.76 6.45
CA VAL A 206 25.77 3.75 7.70
C VAL A 206 26.13 5.18 8.14
N ARG A 207 26.59 6.03 7.21
CA ARG A 207 26.90 7.44 7.53
C ARG A 207 25.67 8.21 7.99
N THR A 208 24.52 7.98 7.35
CA THR A 208 23.27 8.64 7.72
C THR A 208 22.83 8.24 9.11
N ILE A 209 22.90 6.95 9.46
CA ILE A 209 22.53 6.49 10.80
C ILE A 209 23.47 7.08 11.87
N ILE A 210 24.78 7.16 11.60
CA ILE A 210 25.74 7.82 12.52
C ILE A 210 25.41 9.30 12.69
N ARG A 211 25.06 10.00 11.60
CA ARG A 211 24.62 11.41 11.65
C ARG A 211 23.36 11.56 12.49
N ILE A 212 22.39 10.66 12.38
CA ILE A 212 21.19 10.70 13.21
C ILE A 212 21.54 10.45 14.69
N ALA A 213 22.42 9.49 14.98
CA ALA A 213 22.82 9.13 16.34
C ALA A 213 23.54 10.27 17.09
N GLU A 214 24.38 11.03 16.38
CA GLU A 214 25.27 12.04 16.96
C GLU A 214 24.89 13.49 16.59
N GLY A 215 23.87 13.67 15.74
CA GLY A 215 23.40 14.95 15.22
C GLY A 215 22.31 15.59 16.08
N ASN A 216 21.67 16.62 15.53
CA ASN A 216 20.69 17.46 16.24
C ASN A 216 19.28 16.87 16.28
N TYR A 217 19.15 15.59 16.63
CA TYR A 217 17.87 14.88 16.78
C TYR A 217 17.47 14.74 18.25
N ILE A 218 16.19 14.48 18.51
CA ILE A 218 15.75 14.21 19.89
C ILE A 218 16.36 12.89 20.41
N ARG A 219 16.59 12.82 21.73
CA ARG A 219 17.26 11.66 22.35
C ARG A 219 16.65 10.30 21.99
N PRO A 220 15.31 10.12 21.92
CA PRO A 220 14.73 8.86 21.46
C PRO A 220 15.16 8.45 20.04
N VAL A 221 15.26 9.42 19.12
CA VAL A 221 15.67 9.17 17.72
C VAL A 221 17.16 8.82 17.64
N GLN A 222 17.99 9.55 18.39
CA GLN A 222 19.42 9.24 18.51
C GLN A 222 19.65 7.83 19.08
N ALA A 223 18.92 7.45 20.13
CA ALA A 223 18.98 6.11 20.71
C ALA A 223 18.57 5.04 19.69
N ARG A 224 17.45 5.26 18.99
CA ARG A 224 16.97 4.36 17.94
C ARG A 224 18.00 4.19 16.81
N ALA A 225 18.73 5.24 16.44
CA ALA A 225 19.80 5.17 15.45
C ALA A 225 20.97 4.29 15.92
N ARG A 226 21.39 4.40 17.19
CA ARG A 226 22.42 3.54 17.77
C ARG A 226 21.99 2.07 17.80
N GLU A 227 20.74 1.81 18.13
CA GLU A 227 20.15 0.46 18.06
C GLU A 227 20.19 -0.09 16.63
N THR A 228 19.80 0.73 15.66
CA THR A 228 19.84 0.38 14.23
C THR A 228 21.26 0.00 13.80
N LEU A 229 22.29 0.78 14.17
CA LEU A 229 23.70 0.42 13.90
C LEU A 229 24.08 -0.94 14.48
N ASN A 230 23.65 -1.22 15.71
CA ASN A 230 23.93 -2.51 16.36
C ASN A 230 23.24 -3.66 15.63
N THR A 231 22.01 -3.47 15.18
CA THR A 231 21.28 -4.45 14.36
C THR A 231 22.02 -4.74 13.06
N LEU A 232 22.44 -3.71 12.33
CA LEU A 232 23.16 -3.87 11.05
C LEU A 232 24.53 -4.54 11.21
N ARG A 233 25.25 -4.27 12.31
CA ARG A 233 26.53 -4.94 12.61
C ARG A 233 26.39 -6.45 12.77
N LYS A 234 25.27 -6.92 13.35
CA LYS A 234 25.02 -8.37 13.54
C LYS A 234 24.95 -9.12 12.20
N TYR A 235 24.35 -8.51 11.18
CA TYR A 235 24.32 -9.10 9.83
C TYR A 235 25.71 -9.28 9.23
N THR A 236 26.60 -8.30 9.42
CA THR A 236 28.00 -8.38 8.94
C THR A 236 28.76 -9.51 9.63
N ALA A 237 28.62 -9.66 10.95
CA ALA A 237 29.27 -10.74 11.70
C ALA A 237 28.75 -12.13 11.30
N GLN A 238 27.44 -12.27 11.06
CA GLN A 238 26.84 -13.54 10.61
C GLN A 238 27.30 -13.95 9.21
N GLN A 239 27.46 -13.00 8.28
CA GLN A 239 27.99 -13.29 6.94
C GLN A 239 29.43 -13.80 7.01
N ASN A 240 30.29 -13.15 7.81
CA ASN A 240 31.70 -13.55 7.96
C ASN A 240 31.86 -14.96 8.54
N ASN A 241 31.00 -15.34 9.50
CA ASN A 241 31.02 -16.69 10.08
C ASN A 241 30.56 -17.77 9.08
N LYS A 242 29.61 -17.46 8.19
CA LYS A 242 29.14 -18.39 7.14
C LYS A 242 30.21 -18.61 6.05
N SER A 243 30.93 -17.57 5.65
CA SER A 243 32.03 -17.68 4.67
C SER A 243 33.27 -18.40 5.23
N GLY A 244 33.53 -18.30 6.53
CA GLY A 244 34.65 -18.99 7.19
C GLY A 244 34.46 -20.51 7.34
N GLY A 245 33.22 -20.98 7.52
CA GLY A 245 32.91 -22.40 7.73
C GLY A 245 32.93 -23.27 6.45
N GLN A 246 32.84 -22.68 5.26
CA GLN A 246 32.93 -23.41 3.99
C GLN A 246 34.38 -23.67 3.53
N SER A 247 35.38 -22.98 4.12
CA SER A 247 36.80 -23.18 3.80
C SER A 247 37.46 -24.33 4.57
N SER A 248 36.80 -24.91 5.58
CA SER A 248 37.37 -25.96 6.44
C SER A 248 36.98 -27.39 6.05
N GLY A 249 36.25 -27.58 4.94
CA GLY A 249 35.75 -28.89 4.48
C GLY A 249 36.49 -29.50 3.28
N GLN A 250 37.57 -28.88 2.80
CA GLN A 250 38.43 -29.43 1.74
C GLN A 250 39.87 -29.54 2.25
N LYS A 251 40.14 -30.57 3.04
CA LYS A 251 41.47 -31.19 3.18
C LYS A 251 41.28 -32.69 3.37
#